data_AF-A0A7X7UV75-F1
#
_entry.id   AF-A0A7X7UV75-F1
#
_cell.length_a   1.000
_cell.length_b   1.000
_cell.length_c   1.000
_cell.angle_alpha   90.00
_cell.angle_beta   90.00
_cell.angle_gamma   90.00
#
_symmetry.space_group_name_H-M   'P 1'
#
loop_
_entity.id
_entity.type
_entity.pdbx_description
1 polymer ?
#
loop_
_entity_poly.entity_id
_entity_poly.type
_entity_poly.pdbx_seq_one_letter_code
_entity_poly.pdbx_strand_id
1 'polypeptide(L)'
;LYLFKNDRGIGNVYRSTFQNGKWQPAVKLGKNITSRNWETSASISSDGQTLFFSSNRKGGYGSLDIYYSTLQPNGEWGEPQNIGPTINTPYNEESPFLSRDGNTLYFISQGHSSIGGYDIFFSEKIGDNQWSAPVNLGYPINTTDDDMSFFPLDNNSALVTMVQKDNPGIRNLYLMSIKDPHQMAVNVEGILQLGDNMEVQADKFLLRLLDFETNEIIHETKPEESDGKFFFEVTPGSYRLVATGEGYSKKEIPILIPGSFQQPSYSIEIQMVPDKVASGDVLVIRSILFEFDCDKLNRDAIFELEKVYGLMNKHPSLAIEVSGHTDSKGSAYYNYQLSLRRAKSVIDFLATRGIDRERMLVRGASDFEEVATNVNPDGTDNPEGRSLNRRAAISVYKSNGGVEIQEDIHVPEHLKPRQQSYTILLAPINYSISKELETKVTEYFGQKTRKLEGVKGQFAHTIGTFEHKSQAIELLNYAIDAGCITSALVGENDLKSMLNLPPQIITKMARNNEGIYTIQVLVSNEPIEDFAVFKGLNVTEEKIGSGSYQYLFGEFKGEKAAKEELGKIQKLGFPGALVMSVTRYKE
;
A
#
# COMPACT_ATOMS: atom_id res chain seq x y z
N LEU A 1 16.60 18.52 -30.69
CA LEU A 1 16.67 18.58 -29.22
C LEU A 1 15.30 18.94 -28.69
N TYR A 2 14.75 18.11 -27.81
CA TYR A 2 13.53 18.41 -27.07
C TYR A 2 13.91 18.79 -25.65
N LEU A 3 13.26 19.80 -25.10
CA LEU A 3 13.66 20.47 -23.86
C LEU A 3 12.44 20.67 -22.98
N PHE A 4 12.58 20.32 -21.71
CA PHE A 4 11.67 20.79 -20.69
C PHE A 4 11.95 22.25 -20.35
N LYS A 5 10.88 23.02 -20.13
CA LYS A 5 10.97 24.35 -19.55
C LYS A 5 9.77 24.61 -18.64
N ASN A 6 10.05 25.05 -17.41
CA ASN A 6 9.03 25.52 -16.49
C ASN A 6 8.70 26.99 -16.79
N ASP A 7 7.59 27.24 -17.49
CA ASP A 7 7.07 28.57 -17.75
C ASP A 7 6.03 28.94 -16.69
N ARG A 8 6.47 29.61 -15.62
CA ARG A 8 5.58 30.16 -14.56
C ARG A 8 4.72 29.09 -13.86
N GLY A 9 5.32 27.96 -13.51
CA GLY A 9 4.63 26.86 -12.82
C GLY A 9 3.89 25.92 -13.76
N ILE A 10 4.17 25.96 -15.06
CA ILE A 10 3.66 25.01 -16.05
C ILE A 10 4.86 24.36 -16.74
N GLY A 11 4.92 23.03 -16.74
CA GLY A 11 5.91 22.25 -17.46
C GLY A 11 5.57 22.21 -18.94
N ASN A 12 6.51 22.63 -19.81
CA ASN A 12 6.29 22.74 -21.24
C ASN A 12 7.43 22.08 -22.03
N VAL A 13 7.11 21.51 -23.19
CA VAL A 13 8.09 20.93 -24.10
C VAL A 13 8.42 21.91 -25.22
N TYR A 14 9.71 22.16 -25.38
CA TYR A 14 10.29 22.99 -26.43
C TYR A 14 11.12 22.14 -27.37
N ARG A 15 11.30 22.63 -28.59
CA ARG A 15 12.17 22.04 -29.61
C ARG A 15 13.21 23.04 -30.08
N SER A 16 14.47 22.62 -30.09
CA SER A 16 15.56 23.31 -30.78
C SER A 16 16.10 22.41 -31.90
N THR A 17 16.39 23.02 -33.04
CA THR A 17 17.00 22.37 -34.20
C THR A 17 18.47 22.74 -34.30
N PHE A 18 19.30 21.78 -34.73
CA PHE A 18 20.72 22.03 -34.99
C PHE A 18 20.92 22.38 -36.46
N GLN A 19 21.40 23.59 -36.74
CA GLN A 19 21.61 24.10 -38.10
C GLN A 19 22.95 24.84 -38.16
N ASN A 20 23.75 24.57 -39.19
CA ASN A 20 25.04 25.24 -39.42
C ASN A 20 25.98 25.22 -38.20
N GLY A 21 26.07 24.07 -37.52
CA GLY A 21 26.94 23.88 -36.37
C GLY A 21 26.45 24.55 -35.07
N LYS A 22 25.23 25.10 -35.03
CA LYS A 22 24.67 25.77 -33.85
C LYS A 22 23.21 25.36 -33.59
N TRP A 23 22.87 25.25 -32.31
CA TRP A 23 21.48 25.12 -31.88
C TRP A 23 20.72 26.44 -32.08
N GLN A 24 19.53 26.35 -32.65
CA GLN A 24 18.64 27.49 -32.83
C GLN A 24 17.88 27.80 -31.52
N PRO A 25 17.33 29.01 -31.35
CA PRO A 25 16.45 29.30 -30.23
C PRO A 25 15.33 28.26 -30.10
N ALA A 26 15.10 27.79 -28.88
CA ALA A 26 14.10 26.77 -28.63
C ALA A 26 12.69 27.34 -28.84
N VAL A 27 11.87 26.62 -29.60
CA VAL A 27 10.49 27.00 -29.91
C VAL A 27 9.55 26.08 -29.15
N LYS A 28 8.56 26.67 -28.47
CA LYS A 28 7.52 25.94 -27.75
C LYS A 28 6.73 25.05 -28.72
N LEU A 29 6.48 23.80 -28.37
CA LEU A 29 5.66 22.93 -29.22
C LEU A 29 4.18 23.34 -29.21
N GLY A 30 3.44 22.85 -30.21
CA GLY A 30 2.02 23.15 -30.37
C GLY A 30 1.15 22.61 -29.23
N LYS A 31 -0.11 23.10 -29.18
CA LYS A 31 -1.08 22.85 -28.10
C LYS A 31 -1.34 21.37 -27.78
N ASN A 32 -1.12 20.48 -28.75
CA ASN A 32 -1.36 19.05 -28.61
C ASN A 32 -0.24 18.37 -27.80
N ILE A 33 0.96 18.92 -27.84
CA ILE A 33 2.06 18.45 -26.99
C ILE A 33 2.11 19.27 -25.72
N THR A 34 2.10 20.60 -25.84
CA THR A 34 2.28 21.51 -24.73
C THR A 34 1.00 22.23 -24.36
N SER A 35 0.54 22.05 -23.12
CA SER A 35 -0.80 22.44 -22.70
C SER A 35 -0.80 23.27 -21.40
N ARG A 36 -1.95 23.35 -20.71
CA ARG A 36 -2.02 23.92 -19.35
C ARG A 36 -1.58 22.91 -18.28
N ASN A 37 -1.39 21.66 -18.69
CA ASN A 37 -0.94 20.56 -17.86
C ASN A 37 0.59 20.60 -17.74
N TRP A 38 1.12 19.75 -16.90
CA TRP A 38 2.54 19.59 -16.63
C TRP A 38 3.11 18.56 -17.59
N GLU A 39 3.89 19.01 -18.57
CA GLU A 39 4.69 18.14 -19.42
C GLU A 39 6.18 18.21 -19.02
N THR A 40 6.81 17.05 -18.80
CA THR A 40 8.16 16.97 -18.20
C THR A 40 9.26 16.54 -19.17
N SER A 41 8.94 15.71 -20.15
CA SER A 41 9.94 15.06 -20.99
C SER A 41 9.34 14.64 -22.32
N ALA A 42 10.17 14.55 -23.36
CA ALA A 42 9.75 14.08 -24.67
C ALA A 42 10.91 13.45 -25.45
N SER A 43 10.60 12.40 -26.22
CA SER A 43 11.49 11.78 -27.19
C SER A 43 10.78 11.60 -28.52
N ILE A 44 11.54 11.56 -29.60
CA ILE A 44 11.02 11.37 -30.96
C ILE A 44 11.54 10.07 -31.53
N SER A 45 10.69 9.36 -32.28
CA SER A 45 11.09 8.19 -33.06
C SER A 45 12.16 8.56 -34.09
N SER A 46 12.96 7.57 -34.48
CA SER A 46 14.07 7.73 -35.43
C SER A 46 13.65 8.26 -36.80
N ASP A 47 12.43 7.93 -37.23
CA ASP A 47 11.84 8.40 -38.48
C ASP A 47 11.23 9.82 -38.37
N GLY A 48 11.21 10.39 -37.16
CA GLY A 48 10.67 11.73 -36.90
C GLY A 48 9.14 11.81 -36.88
N GLN A 49 8.43 10.68 -36.98
CA GLN A 49 6.97 10.69 -37.16
C GLN A 49 6.17 10.55 -35.87
N THR A 50 6.76 10.03 -34.78
CA THR A 50 6.07 9.81 -33.51
C THR A 50 6.82 10.47 -32.38
N LEU A 51 6.15 11.32 -31.61
CA LEU A 51 6.68 11.94 -30.41
C LEU A 51 6.06 11.29 -29.18
N PHE A 52 6.89 10.71 -28.31
CA PHE A 52 6.50 10.26 -26.98
C PHE A 52 6.79 11.36 -25.97
N PHE A 53 5.92 11.57 -25.01
CA PHE A 53 6.10 12.59 -23.98
C PHE A 53 5.29 12.28 -22.73
N SER A 54 5.77 12.76 -21.59
CA SER A 54 5.07 12.61 -20.31
C SER A 54 4.20 13.82 -20.00
N SER A 55 2.99 13.59 -19.48
CA SER A 55 2.02 14.64 -19.20
C SER A 55 1.01 14.24 -18.12
N ASN A 56 0.57 15.20 -17.31
CA ASN A 56 -0.54 15.02 -16.36
C ASN A 56 -1.90 15.42 -16.95
N ARG A 57 -2.06 15.30 -18.27
CA ARG A 57 -3.32 15.62 -18.95
C ARG A 57 -4.44 14.67 -18.53
N LYS A 58 -5.67 15.18 -18.60
CA LYS A 58 -6.88 14.42 -18.24
C LYS A 58 -7.03 13.16 -19.09
N GLY A 59 -7.54 12.09 -18.48
CA GLY A 59 -7.77 10.80 -19.15
C GLY A 59 -6.61 9.81 -19.02
N GLY A 60 -5.61 10.14 -18.20
CA GLY A 60 -4.50 9.29 -17.82
C GLY A 60 -4.81 8.29 -16.70
N TYR A 61 -3.85 7.42 -16.38
CA TYR A 61 -3.97 6.41 -15.33
C TYR A 61 -3.39 6.91 -14.00
N GLY A 62 -2.34 7.72 -14.06
CA GLY A 62 -1.62 8.23 -12.90
C GLY A 62 -1.53 9.75 -12.84
N SER A 63 -0.55 10.26 -12.08
CA SER A 63 -0.29 11.70 -12.03
C SER A 63 0.53 12.19 -13.21
N LEU A 64 1.49 11.41 -13.70
CA LEU A 64 2.17 11.66 -14.97
C LEU A 64 2.13 10.37 -15.77
N ASP A 65 1.61 10.45 -16.99
CA ASP A 65 1.56 9.29 -17.89
C ASP A 65 2.34 9.58 -19.17
N ILE A 66 2.75 8.51 -19.83
CA ILE A 66 3.34 8.55 -21.17
C ILE A 66 2.22 8.57 -22.21
N TYR A 67 2.33 9.55 -23.11
CA TYR A 67 1.51 9.71 -24.30
C TYR A 67 2.39 9.66 -25.54
N TYR A 68 1.78 9.39 -26.68
CA TYR A 68 2.40 9.61 -27.98
C TYR A 68 1.51 10.46 -28.89
N SER A 69 2.12 11.12 -29.86
CA SER A 69 1.44 11.87 -30.91
C SER A 69 2.17 11.71 -32.23
N THR A 70 1.43 11.63 -33.33
CA THR A 70 1.97 11.46 -34.68
C THR A 70 2.01 12.77 -35.44
N LEU A 71 3.08 12.98 -36.19
CA LEU A 71 3.27 14.16 -37.02
C LEU A 71 2.30 14.11 -38.20
N GLN A 72 1.50 15.16 -38.34
CA GLN A 72 0.52 15.27 -39.42
C GLN A 72 1.15 15.89 -40.68
N PRO A 73 0.55 15.69 -41.88
CA PRO A 73 1.07 16.26 -43.14
C PRO A 73 1.20 17.79 -43.14
N ASN A 74 0.46 18.49 -42.28
CA ASN A 74 0.54 19.94 -42.11
C ASN A 74 1.76 20.39 -41.26
N GLY A 75 2.56 19.46 -40.76
CA GLY A 75 3.73 19.71 -39.91
C GLY A 75 3.42 19.93 -38.42
N GLU A 76 2.17 19.74 -38.00
CA GLU A 76 1.74 19.80 -36.60
C GLU A 76 1.62 18.40 -35.98
N TRP A 77 1.76 18.31 -34.66
CA TRP A 77 1.52 17.07 -33.92
C TRP A 77 0.01 16.83 -33.77
N GLY A 78 -0.44 15.60 -34.06
CA GLY A 78 -1.84 15.18 -33.91
C GLY A 78 -2.31 15.14 -32.46
N GLU A 79 -3.56 14.75 -32.25
CA GLU A 79 -4.09 14.57 -30.90
C GLU A 79 -3.29 13.49 -30.14
N PRO A 80 -2.97 13.75 -28.86
CA PRO A 80 -2.19 12.84 -28.03
C PRO A 80 -2.99 11.58 -27.69
N GLN A 81 -2.34 10.42 -27.73
CA GLN A 81 -2.90 9.15 -27.33
C GLN A 81 -2.15 8.61 -26.12
N ASN A 82 -2.88 8.19 -25.08
CA ASN A 82 -2.27 7.52 -23.93
C ASN A 82 -1.74 6.16 -24.37
N ILE A 83 -0.55 5.78 -23.93
CA ILE A 83 0.11 4.55 -24.39
C ILE A 83 -0.50 3.26 -23.78
N GLY A 84 -1.38 3.39 -22.79
CA GLY A 84 -2.18 2.30 -22.22
C GLY A 84 -1.69 1.83 -20.84
N PRO A 85 -2.50 0.98 -20.16
CA PRO A 85 -2.32 0.60 -18.76
C PRO A 85 -1.20 -0.42 -18.52
N THR A 86 -0.62 -0.97 -19.59
CA THR A 86 0.56 -1.84 -19.49
C THR A 86 1.80 -1.04 -19.09
N ILE A 87 1.93 0.18 -19.60
CA ILE A 87 3.06 1.08 -19.30
C ILE A 87 2.69 2.05 -18.19
N ASN A 88 1.53 2.71 -18.33
CA ASN A 88 1.06 3.71 -17.38
C ASN A 88 0.37 3.06 -16.19
N THR A 89 0.75 3.49 -14.99
CA THR A 89 0.25 2.99 -13.72
C THR A 89 -0.52 4.09 -13.00
N PRO A 90 -1.13 3.81 -11.84
CA PRO A 90 -1.66 4.87 -10.98
C PRO A 90 -0.60 5.86 -10.45
N TYR A 91 0.70 5.61 -10.70
CA TYR A 91 1.81 6.43 -10.21
C TYR A 91 2.35 7.37 -11.31
N ASN A 92 3.65 7.68 -11.33
CA ASN A 92 4.25 8.57 -12.32
C ASN A 92 5.12 7.78 -13.30
N GLU A 93 4.87 7.96 -14.58
CA GLU A 93 5.70 7.51 -15.70
C GLU A 93 6.32 8.70 -16.46
N GLU A 94 7.64 8.70 -16.53
CA GLU A 94 8.45 9.81 -16.99
C GLU A 94 9.52 9.39 -18.00
N SER A 95 10.09 10.39 -18.68
CA SER A 95 11.27 10.26 -19.54
C SER A 95 11.19 9.11 -20.56
N PRO A 96 10.11 9.03 -21.37
CA PRO A 96 10.00 8.00 -22.38
C PRO A 96 11.11 8.18 -23.42
N PHE A 97 11.76 7.09 -23.80
CA PHE A 97 12.76 7.04 -24.85
C PHE A 97 12.52 5.82 -25.72
N LEU A 98 12.26 6.04 -27.01
CA LEU A 98 12.15 4.96 -27.98
C LEU A 98 13.52 4.64 -28.60
N SER A 99 13.91 3.36 -28.59
CA SER A 99 15.12 2.85 -29.24
C SER A 99 15.18 3.19 -30.72
N ARG A 100 16.38 3.13 -31.29
CA ARG A 100 16.61 3.57 -32.67
C ARG A 100 15.87 2.70 -33.70
N ASP A 101 15.68 1.42 -33.42
CA ASP A 101 14.88 0.50 -34.25
C ASP A 101 13.36 0.64 -34.04
N GLY A 102 12.92 1.40 -33.03
CA GLY A 102 11.51 1.63 -32.74
C GLY A 102 10.82 0.50 -31.98
N ASN A 103 11.58 -0.50 -31.51
CA ASN A 103 11.03 -1.71 -30.89
C ASN A 103 11.06 -1.68 -29.36
N THR A 104 11.93 -0.90 -28.73
CA THR A 104 12.10 -0.89 -27.28
C THR A 104 11.84 0.50 -26.73
N LEU A 105 10.86 0.62 -25.84
CA LEU A 105 10.57 1.85 -25.09
C LEU A 105 11.23 1.74 -23.73
N TYR A 106 12.21 2.59 -23.46
CA TYR A 106 12.72 2.84 -22.12
C TYR A 106 11.90 3.96 -21.47
N PHE A 107 11.66 3.84 -20.17
CA PHE A 107 10.95 4.87 -19.42
C PHE A 107 11.28 4.76 -17.94
N ILE A 108 10.94 5.79 -17.18
CA ILE A 108 11.10 5.83 -15.74
C ILE A 108 9.72 5.69 -15.10
N SER A 109 9.57 4.87 -14.06
CA SER A 109 8.28 4.67 -13.37
C SER A 109 8.46 4.55 -11.86
N GLN A 110 7.46 5.03 -11.11
CA GLN A 110 7.31 4.73 -9.66
C GLN A 110 6.37 3.54 -9.39
N GLY A 111 5.75 3.01 -10.44
CA GLY A 111 4.93 1.81 -10.38
C GLY A 111 5.72 0.57 -10.76
N HIS A 112 5.00 -0.50 -11.13
CA HIS A 112 5.56 -1.83 -11.44
C HIS A 112 6.37 -2.40 -10.25
N SER A 113 7.13 -3.48 -10.49
CA SER A 113 8.06 -4.04 -9.50
C SER A 113 9.35 -3.20 -9.43
N SER A 114 9.24 -2.02 -8.81
CA SER A 114 10.36 -1.08 -8.59
C SER A 114 11.26 -1.51 -7.42
N ILE A 115 12.56 -1.18 -7.49
CA ILE A 115 13.57 -1.30 -6.44
C ILE A 115 13.58 -0.02 -5.58
N GLY A 116 13.57 1.14 -6.24
CA GLY A 116 13.60 2.46 -5.63
C GLY A 116 12.31 3.26 -5.84
N GLY A 117 12.41 4.58 -5.71
CA GLY A 117 11.27 5.48 -5.86
C GLY A 117 10.90 5.73 -7.32
N TYR A 118 11.89 6.05 -8.16
CA TYR A 118 11.79 6.11 -9.61
C TYR A 118 12.83 5.16 -10.19
N ASP A 119 12.39 4.17 -10.94
CA ASP A 119 13.27 3.19 -11.55
C ASP A 119 13.16 3.24 -13.07
N ILE A 120 14.23 2.86 -13.76
CA ILE A 120 14.29 2.74 -15.21
C ILE A 120 13.78 1.36 -15.62
N PHE A 121 12.77 1.35 -16.48
CA PHE A 121 12.18 0.18 -17.09
C PHE A 121 12.37 0.22 -18.60
N PHE A 122 12.22 -0.93 -19.23
CA PHE A 122 11.99 -1.01 -20.66
C PHE A 122 10.82 -1.94 -20.98
N SER A 123 10.23 -1.76 -22.15
CA SER A 123 9.20 -2.64 -22.70
C SER A 123 9.39 -2.74 -24.21
N GLU A 124 9.11 -3.90 -24.79
CA GLU A 124 9.21 -4.10 -26.23
C GLU A 124 7.84 -4.05 -26.92
N LYS A 125 7.85 -3.60 -28.17
CA LYS A 125 6.66 -3.50 -28.99
C LYS A 125 6.28 -4.89 -29.50
N ILE A 126 5.10 -5.36 -29.12
CA ILE A 126 4.56 -6.69 -29.46
C ILE A 126 3.39 -6.62 -30.47
N GLY A 127 3.01 -5.41 -30.89
CA GLY A 127 1.96 -5.18 -31.87
C GLY A 127 1.75 -3.69 -32.12
N ASP A 128 0.70 -3.34 -32.88
CA ASP A 128 0.34 -1.95 -33.11
C ASP A 128 -0.10 -1.29 -31.80
N ASN A 129 0.76 -0.40 -31.27
CA ASN A 129 0.59 0.28 -29.99
C ASN A 129 0.38 -0.66 -28.79
N GLN A 130 0.89 -1.89 -28.89
CA GLN A 130 0.90 -2.86 -27.80
C GLN A 130 2.33 -3.13 -27.36
N TRP A 131 2.52 -3.14 -26.06
CA TRP A 131 3.80 -3.23 -25.39
C TRP A 131 3.82 -4.46 -24.49
N SER A 132 4.99 -5.10 -24.34
CA SER A 132 5.19 -6.17 -23.38
C SER A 132 5.06 -5.66 -21.94
N ALA A 133 4.94 -6.58 -20.98
CA ALA A 133 5.08 -6.22 -19.58
C ALA A 133 6.41 -5.46 -19.36
N PRO A 134 6.42 -4.35 -18.60
CA PRO A 134 7.65 -3.62 -18.31
C PRO A 134 8.65 -4.43 -17.51
N VAL A 135 9.91 -4.23 -17.83
CA VAL A 135 11.03 -4.95 -17.23
C VAL A 135 11.97 -3.94 -16.58
N ASN A 136 12.18 -4.08 -15.27
CA ASN A 136 13.10 -3.23 -14.49
C ASN A 136 14.55 -3.46 -14.96
N LEU A 137 15.37 -2.41 -15.08
CA LEU A 137 16.78 -2.57 -15.49
C LEU A 137 17.71 -3.10 -14.39
N GLY A 138 17.25 -3.07 -13.14
CA GLY A 138 17.93 -3.69 -12.01
C GLY A 138 19.22 -2.98 -11.58
N TYR A 139 19.82 -3.46 -10.48
CA TYR A 139 21.11 -2.95 -10.02
C TYR A 139 22.24 -3.34 -11.00
N PRO A 140 23.20 -2.46 -11.30
CA PRO A 140 23.47 -1.16 -10.67
C PRO A 140 22.79 0.05 -11.32
N ILE A 141 21.92 -0.16 -12.31
CA ILE A 141 21.25 0.93 -13.03
C ILE A 141 20.16 1.54 -12.15
N ASN A 142 19.34 0.68 -11.55
CA ASN A 142 18.37 1.04 -10.52
C ASN A 142 18.93 0.72 -9.14
N THR A 143 18.71 1.64 -8.23
CA THR A 143 19.15 1.65 -6.85
C THR A 143 17.92 1.71 -5.96
N THR A 144 18.11 1.88 -4.65
CA THR A 144 16.99 2.11 -3.73
C THR A 144 16.55 3.58 -3.68
N ASP A 145 17.11 4.46 -4.52
CA ASP A 145 16.82 5.90 -4.62
C ASP A 145 16.03 6.22 -5.91
N ASP A 146 15.89 7.49 -6.27
CA ASP A 146 15.31 7.94 -7.55
C ASP A 146 16.36 7.94 -8.67
N ASP A 147 16.20 7.00 -9.60
CA ASP A 147 17.02 6.81 -10.80
C ASP A 147 16.34 7.43 -12.03
N MET A 148 16.53 8.74 -12.17
CA MET A 148 15.83 9.55 -13.17
C MET A 148 16.63 9.85 -14.45
N SER A 149 17.80 9.26 -14.62
CA SER A 149 18.73 9.61 -15.72
C SER A 149 19.17 8.39 -16.51
N PHE A 150 18.47 8.14 -17.62
CA PHE A 150 18.83 7.13 -18.60
C PHE A 150 18.72 7.70 -20.02
N PHE A 151 19.81 7.66 -20.77
CA PHE A 151 19.82 8.10 -22.16
C PHE A 151 20.53 7.07 -23.04
N PRO A 152 19.80 6.15 -23.68
CA PRO A 152 20.40 5.15 -24.55
C PRO A 152 20.97 5.83 -25.79
N LEU A 153 22.18 5.43 -26.17
CA LEU A 153 22.92 5.97 -27.31
C LEU A 153 22.72 5.09 -28.55
N ASP A 154 22.67 3.79 -28.33
CA ASP A 154 22.42 2.73 -29.29
C ASP A 154 21.84 1.51 -28.56
N ASN A 155 21.71 0.38 -29.24
CA ASN A 155 21.15 -0.84 -28.68
C ASN A 155 22.03 -1.47 -27.58
N ASN A 156 23.28 -1.01 -27.42
CA ASN A 156 24.28 -1.63 -26.57
C ASN A 156 24.96 -0.64 -25.63
N SER A 157 24.47 0.59 -25.51
CA SER A 157 25.07 1.59 -24.64
C SER A 157 24.10 2.70 -24.24
N ALA A 158 24.32 3.23 -23.04
CA ALA A 158 23.54 4.32 -22.49
C ALA A 158 24.42 5.26 -21.67
N LEU A 159 24.05 6.53 -21.62
CA LEU A 159 24.53 7.47 -20.62
C LEU A 159 23.60 7.38 -19.41
N VAL A 160 24.19 7.18 -18.23
CA VAL A 160 23.46 7.17 -16.95
C VAL A 160 24.16 8.09 -15.97
N THR A 161 23.41 8.73 -15.08
CA THR A 161 24.03 9.44 -13.96
C THR A 161 23.96 8.57 -12.72
N MET A 162 25.11 8.21 -12.16
CA MET A 162 25.14 7.43 -10.92
C MET A 162 25.71 8.27 -9.79
N VAL A 163 25.15 8.07 -8.60
CA VAL A 163 25.62 8.68 -7.37
C VAL A 163 26.98 8.09 -6.98
N GLN A 164 27.93 8.94 -6.58
CA GLN A 164 29.22 8.46 -6.09
C GLN A 164 29.04 7.82 -4.70
N LYS A 165 29.46 6.56 -4.56
CA LYS A 165 29.30 5.78 -3.31
C LYS A 165 29.82 6.50 -2.06
N ASP A 166 30.92 7.24 -2.19
CA ASP A 166 31.56 7.96 -1.08
C ASP A 166 31.11 9.43 -0.97
N ASN A 167 30.29 9.92 -1.91
CA ASN A 167 29.78 11.29 -1.92
C ASN A 167 28.40 11.39 -2.60
N PRO A 168 27.31 11.14 -1.86
CA PRO A 168 25.96 11.05 -2.39
C PRO A 168 25.43 12.31 -3.11
N GLY A 169 26.00 13.48 -2.79
CA GLY A 169 25.66 14.75 -3.43
C GLY A 169 26.28 14.93 -4.83
N ILE A 170 27.20 14.06 -5.24
CA ILE A 170 27.82 14.08 -6.56
C ILE A 170 27.24 12.97 -7.42
N ARG A 171 26.61 13.37 -8.53
CA ARG A 171 26.24 12.46 -9.62
C ARG A 171 27.26 12.58 -10.74
N ASN A 172 27.88 11.47 -11.11
CA ASN A 172 28.79 11.40 -12.24
C ASN A 172 28.04 10.83 -13.45
N LEU A 173 28.36 11.35 -14.64
CA LEU A 173 27.87 10.80 -15.89
C LEU A 173 28.76 9.63 -16.32
N TYR A 174 28.16 8.47 -16.51
CA TYR A 174 28.83 7.25 -16.95
C TYR A 174 28.35 6.88 -18.34
N LEU A 175 29.30 6.50 -19.21
CA LEU A 175 29.00 5.73 -20.42
C LEU A 175 28.96 4.26 -20.02
N MET A 176 27.77 3.68 -20.08
CA MET A 176 27.53 2.28 -19.81
C MET A 176 27.50 1.51 -21.12
N SER A 177 28.22 0.40 -21.18
CA SER A 177 28.02 -0.61 -22.22
C SER A 177 27.02 -1.65 -21.73
N ILE A 178 25.86 -1.69 -22.37
CA ILE A 178 24.91 -2.79 -22.31
C ILE A 178 25.52 -3.89 -23.17
N LYS A 179 26.39 -4.70 -22.56
CA LYS A 179 26.93 -5.88 -23.23
C LYS A 179 25.76 -6.78 -23.59
N ASP A 180 25.80 -7.31 -24.82
CA ASP A 180 25.01 -8.47 -25.20
C ASP A 180 25.32 -9.55 -24.16
N PRO A 181 24.37 -9.90 -23.29
CA PRO A 181 24.56 -11.00 -22.38
C PRO A 181 24.88 -12.22 -23.24
N HIS A 182 25.97 -12.91 -22.92
CA HIS A 182 26.01 -14.34 -23.22
C HIS A 182 24.68 -14.91 -22.72
N GLN A 183 24.03 -15.78 -23.48
CA GLN A 183 22.76 -16.44 -23.10
C GLN A 183 22.90 -17.00 -21.68
N MET A 184 22.51 -16.20 -20.70
CA MET A 184 22.44 -16.58 -19.31
C MET A 184 21.05 -17.11 -19.12
N ALA A 185 20.96 -18.22 -18.41
CA ALA A 185 19.68 -18.68 -17.94
C ALA A 185 19.10 -17.63 -16.98
N VAL A 186 17.83 -17.34 -17.14
CA VAL A 186 17.01 -16.39 -16.41
C VAL A 186 15.96 -17.18 -15.64
N ASN A 187 15.90 -16.99 -14.33
CA ASN A 187 14.87 -17.57 -13.49
C ASN A 187 13.60 -16.71 -13.56
N VAL A 188 12.59 -17.12 -14.30
CA VAL A 188 11.25 -16.54 -14.17
C VAL A 188 10.68 -16.99 -12.83
N GLU A 189 10.72 -16.11 -11.83
CA GLU A 189 10.24 -16.36 -10.47
C GLU A 189 8.85 -15.76 -10.32
N GLY A 190 7.87 -16.53 -9.83
CA GLY A 190 6.55 -15.98 -9.64
C GLY A 190 5.80 -16.48 -8.43
N ILE A 191 4.72 -15.79 -8.12
CA ILE A 191 3.82 -16.10 -7.01
C ILE A 191 2.41 -16.26 -7.56
N LEU A 192 1.80 -17.41 -7.34
CA LEU A 192 0.39 -17.68 -7.63
C LEU A 192 -0.44 -17.41 -6.38
N GLN A 193 -1.43 -16.54 -6.54
CA GLN A 193 -2.42 -16.17 -5.52
C GLN A 193 -3.82 -16.50 -6.02
N LEU A 194 -4.72 -16.80 -5.09
CA LEU A 194 -6.11 -17.12 -5.40
C LEU A 194 -6.98 -15.90 -5.08
N GLY A 195 -7.84 -15.51 -6.02
CA GLY A 195 -8.72 -14.34 -5.87
C GLY A 195 -9.78 -14.49 -4.77
N ASP A 196 -10.01 -15.70 -4.28
CA ASP A 196 -10.86 -15.99 -3.12
C ASP A 196 -10.07 -16.09 -1.80
N ASN A 197 -8.78 -15.74 -1.82
CA ASN A 197 -7.84 -15.79 -0.69
C ASN A 197 -7.70 -17.19 -0.05
N MET A 198 -8.04 -18.25 -0.77
CA MET A 198 -7.77 -19.61 -0.32
C MET A 198 -6.26 -19.92 -0.35
N GLU A 199 -5.85 -20.91 0.44
CA GLU A 199 -4.50 -21.48 0.36
C GLU A 199 -4.30 -22.23 -0.97
N VAL A 200 -3.12 -22.07 -1.55
CA VAL A 200 -2.75 -22.73 -2.80
C VAL A 200 -2.54 -24.22 -2.56
N GLN A 201 -3.45 -25.05 -3.05
CA GLN A 201 -3.26 -26.51 -3.07
C GLN A 201 -2.52 -26.88 -4.36
N ALA A 202 -1.19 -27.03 -4.27
CA ALA A 202 -0.28 -27.24 -5.41
C ALA A 202 -0.81 -28.25 -6.46
N ASP A 203 -1.42 -29.34 -6.00
CA ASP A 203 -1.93 -30.42 -6.85
C ASP A 203 -3.08 -30.05 -7.78
N LYS A 204 -3.78 -28.96 -7.47
CA LYS A 204 -4.90 -28.46 -8.27
C LYS A 204 -4.46 -27.50 -9.36
N PHE A 205 -3.21 -27.04 -9.34
CA PHE A 205 -2.72 -26.03 -10.26
C PHE A 205 -1.63 -26.58 -11.15
N LEU A 206 -1.60 -26.09 -12.38
CA LEU A 206 -0.57 -26.42 -13.34
C LEU A 206 -0.16 -25.17 -14.10
N LEU A 207 1.13 -24.91 -14.07
CA LEU A 207 1.79 -23.78 -14.72
C LEU A 207 2.61 -24.33 -15.87
N ARG A 208 2.33 -23.84 -17.08
CA ARG A 208 3.09 -24.19 -18.29
C ARG A 208 3.69 -22.95 -18.88
N LEU A 209 5.00 -22.98 -19.10
CA LEU A 209 5.67 -21.96 -19.89
C LEU A 209 5.83 -22.48 -21.31
N LEU A 210 5.21 -21.81 -22.27
CA LEU A 210 5.25 -22.16 -23.69
C LEU A 210 6.12 -21.19 -24.44
N ASP A 211 6.78 -21.63 -25.51
CA ASP A 211 7.30 -20.74 -26.54
C ASP A 211 6.13 -19.97 -27.17
N PHE A 212 6.30 -18.66 -27.33
CA PHE A 212 5.23 -17.79 -27.78
C PHE A 212 4.80 -18.05 -29.22
N GLU A 213 5.75 -18.40 -30.10
CA GLU A 213 5.52 -18.57 -31.53
C GLU A 213 5.08 -19.99 -31.87
N THR A 214 5.80 -20.99 -31.35
CA THR A 214 5.58 -22.39 -31.71
C THR A 214 4.47 -23.04 -30.88
N ASN A 215 4.10 -22.45 -29.74
CA ASN A 215 3.25 -23.05 -28.70
C ASN A 215 3.81 -24.35 -28.10
N GLU A 216 5.12 -24.61 -28.25
CA GLU A 216 5.78 -25.74 -27.61
C GLU A 216 5.87 -25.52 -26.10
N ILE A 217 5.59 -26.56 -25.30
CA ILE A 217 5.74 -26.49 -23.84
C ILE A 217 7.23 -26.61 -23.51
N ILE A 218 7.81 -25.52 -23.02
CA ILE A 218 9.23 -25.46 -22.61
C ILE A 218 9.38 -25.98 -21.18
N HIS A 219 8.50 -25.54 -20.29
CA HIS A 219 8.46 -26.00 -18.91
C HIS A 219 7.04 -26.26 -18.43
N GLU A 220 6.92 -27.16 -17.46
CA GLU A 220 5.70 -27.45 -16.73
C GLU A 220 6.05 -27.61 -15.24
N THR A 221 5.31 -26.94 -14.37
CA THR A 221 5.49 -27.03 -12.91
C THR A 221 4.19 -26.80 -12.16
N LYS A 222 4.21 -27.03 -10.84
CA LYS A 222 3.16 -26.66 -9.90
C LYS A 222 3.69 -25.54 -8.99
N PRO A 223 2.83 -24.67 -8.46
CA PRO A 223 3.24 -23.74 -7.41
C PRO A 223 3.56 -24.48 -6.11
N GLU A 224 4.43 -23.91 -5.28
CA GLU A 224 4.70 -24.37 -3.92
C GLU A 224 3.47 -24.13 -3.02
N GLU A 225 3.11 -25.12 -2.23
CA GLU A 225 1.90 -25.08 -1.38
C GLU A 225 2.00 -24.04 -0.26
N SER A 226 3.21 -23.72 0.22
CA SER A 226 3.43 -22.81 1.34
C SER A 226 3.10 -21.34 1.04
N ASP A 227 3.38 -20.90 -0.18
CA ASP A 227 3.33 -19.47 -0.53
C ASP A 227 3.01 -19.22 -2.01
N GLY A 228 2.65 -20.25 -2.77
CA GLY A 228 2.27 -20.13 -4.18
C GLY A 228 3.45 -19.89 -5.13
N LYS A 229 4.71 -19.95 -4.64
CA LYS A 229 5.88 -19.66 -5.47
C LYS A 229 6.10 -20.68 -6.56
N PHE A 230 6.65 -20.25 -7.68
CA PHE A 230 7.12 -21.13 -8.74
C PHE A 230 8.31 -20.48 -9.44
N PHE A 231 9.10 -21.28 -10.15
CA PHE A 231 10.15 -20.76 -10.99
C PHE A 231 10.33 -21.56 -12.29
N PHE A 232 10.82 -20.90 -13.33
CA PHE A 232 11.27 -21.51 -14.58
C PHE A 232 12.65 -20.98 -14.95
N GLU A 233 13.58 -21.84 -15.34
CA GLU A 233 14.90 -21.43 -15.82
C GLU A 233 14.90 -21.41 -17.35
N VAL A 234 14.97 -20.23 -17.96
CA VAL A 234 14.86 -20.06 -19.42
C VAL A 234 15.98 -19.21 -19.99
N THR A 235 16.24 -19.32 -21.28
CA THR A 235 17.10 -18.35 -21.97
C THR A 235 16.27 -17.14 -22.44
N PRO A 236 16.90 -16.02 -22.81
CA PRO A 236 16.18 -14.94 -23.48
C PRO A 236 15.34 -15.44 -24.65
N GLY A 237 14.08 -15.01 -24.69
CA GLY A 237 13.07 -15.48 -25.64
C GLY A 237 11.69 -14.89 -25.36
N SER A 238 10.77 -15.18 -26.28
CA SER A 238 9.34 -14.87 -26.14
C SER A 238 8.61 -16.11 -25.64
N TYR A 239 7.90 -15.97 -24.53
CA TYR A 239 7.19 -17.04 -23.87
C TYR A 239 5.74 -16.65 -23.59
N ARG A 240 4.92 -17.66 -23.30
CA ARG A 240 3.59 -17.48 -22.74
C ARG A 240 3.43 -18.39 -21.53
N LEU A 241 3.21 -17.80 -20.38
CA LEU A 241 2.85 -18.53 -19.17
C LEU A 241 1.36 -18.79 -19.15
N VAL A 242 0.99 -20.07 -19.08
CA VAL A 242 -0.38 -20.55 -18.99
C VAL A 242 -0.58 -21.16 -17.61
N ALA A 243 -1.41 -20.52 -16.80
CA ALA A 243 -1.81 -21.03 -15.49
C ALA A 243 -3.22 -21.63 -15.57
N THR A 244 -3.37 -22.84 -15.06
CA THR A 244 -4.63 -23.57 -14.96
C THR A 244 -4.83 -24.08 -13.54
N GLY A 245 -6.08 -24.12 -13.08
CA GLY A 245 -6.42 -24.59 -11.73
C GLY A 245 -7.78 -25.25 -11.71
N GLU A 246 -7.96 -26.34 -10.95
CA GLU A 246 -9.29 -26.96 -10.77
C GLU A 246 -10.25 -25.96 -10.11
N GLY A 247 -11.30 -25.57 -10.84
CA GLY A 247 -12.28 -24.60 -10.37
C GLY A 247 -11.82 -23.14 -10.49
N TYR A 248 -10.78 -22.87 -11.28
CA TYR A 248 -10.28 -21.52 -11.59
C TYR A 248 -10.11 -21.32 -13.09
N SER A 249 -10.41 -20.10 -13.53
CA SER A 249 -10.32 -19.71 -14.92
C SER A 249 -8.88 -19.66 -15.38
N LYS A 250 -8.64 -20.21 -16.57
CA LYS A 250 -7.33 -20.22 -17.24
C LYS A 250 -6.82 -18.79 -17.39
N LYS A 251 -5.55 -18.57 -17.04
CA LYS A 251 -4.84 -17.31 -17.22
C LYS A 251 -3.67 -17.50 -18.18
N GLU A 252 -3.53 -16.59 -19.14
CA GLU A 252 -2.41 -16.56 -20.08
C GLU A 252 -1.69 -15.22 -19.97
N ILE A 253 -0.36 -15.27 -19.80
CA ILE A 253 0.47 -14.07 -19.63
C ILE A 253 1.62 -14.14 -20.65
N PRO A 254 1.74 -13.17 -21.58
CA PRO A 254 2.91 -13.07 -22.44
C PRO A 254 4.12 -12.64 -21.62
N ILE A 255 5.25 -13.30 -21.81
CA ILE A 255 6.53 -13.01 -21.15
C ILE A 255 7.57 -12.79 -22.23
N LEU A 256 8.33 -11.71 -22.13
CA LEU A 256 9.38 -11.38 -23.08
C LEU A 256 10.66 -11.09 -22.31
N ILE A 257 11.66 -11.95 -22.53
CA ILE A 257 12.98 -11.83 -21.92
C ILE A 257 13.92 -11.48 -23.07
N PRO A 258 14.26 -10.21 -23.29
CA PRO A 258 15.11 -9.85 -24.41
C PRO A 258 16.51 -10.41 -24.22
N GLY A 259 17.25 -10.55 -25.32
CA GLY A 259 18.66 -10.97 -25.31
C GLY A 259 19.49 -10.13 -24.33
N SER A 260 19.17 -8.83 -24.21
CA SER A 260 19.80 -7.86 -23.33
C SER A 260 19.44 -7.96 -21.84
N PHE A 261 18.61 -8.92 -21.43
CA PHE A 261 18.21 -9.09 -20.03
C PHE A 261 19.41 -9.56 -19.19
N GLN A 262 19.80 -8.76 -18.19
CA GLN A 262 21.02 -9.00 -17.40
C GLN A 262 20.74 -9.50 -15.98
N GLN A 263 19.48 -9.55 -15.55
CA GLN A 263 19.15 -10.01 -14.20
C GLN A 263 19.11 -11.54 -14.14
N PRO A 264 19.47 -12.15 -13.00
CA PRO A 264 19.35 -13.59 -12.82
C PRO A 264 17.89 -14.05 -12.73
N SER A 265 16.95 -13.15 -12.42
CA SER A 265 15.54 -13.48 -12.28
C SER A 265 14.61 -12.44 -12.90
N TYR A 266 13.45 -12.91 -13.38
CA TYR A 266 12.34 -12.14 -13.92
C TYR A 266 11.10 -12.41 -13.06
N SER A 267 10.59 -11.41 -12.35
CA SER A 267 9.48 -11.60 -11.39
C SER A 267 8.11 -11.50 -12.05
N ILE A 268 7.16 -12.35 -11.63
CA ILE A 268 5.78 -12.34 -12.13
C ILE A 268 4.75 -12.68 -11.04
N GLU A 269 3.65 -11.94 -10.98
CA GLU A 269 2.54 -12.23 -10.06
C GLU A 269 1.30 -12.73 -10.82
N ILE A 270 0.70 -13.81 -10.31
CA ILE A 270 -0.48 -14.43 -10.92
C ILE A 270 -1.61 -14.49 -9.89
N GLN A 271 -2.66 -13.72 -10.12
CA GLN A 271 -3.94 -13.94 -9.43
C GLN A 271 -4.87 -14.83 -10.28
N MET A 272 -5.29 -15.98 -9.74
CA MET A 272 -6.26 -16.91 -10.34
C MET A 272 -7.68 -16.57 -9.90
N VAL A 273 -8.65 -16.64 -10.80
CA VAL A 273 -10.05 -16.30 -10.53
C VAL A 273 -10.90 -17.57 -10.49
N PRO A 274 -11.72 -17.83 -9.46
CA PRO A 274 -12.56 -19.03 -9.42
C PRO A 274 -13.57 -19.08 -10.59
N ASP A 275 -13.76 -20.24 -11.20
CA ASP A 275 -14.73 -20.43 -12.31
C ASP A 275 -16.16 -20.08 -11.91
N LYS A 276 -16.49 -20.28 -10.63
CA LYS A 276 -17.81 -19.94 -10.09
C LYS A 276 -18.04 -18.42 -10.08
N VAL A 277 -16.99 -17.64 -9.83
CA VAL A 277 -17.00 -16.17 -9.92
C VAL A 277 -17.14 -15.75 -11.39
N ALA A 278 -16.42 -16.38 -12.31
CA ALA A 278 -16.59 -16.18 -13.75
C ALA A 278 -18.01 -16.56 -14.25
N SER A 279 -18.71 -17.46 -13.53
CA SER A 279 -20.05 -17.96 -13.86
C SER A 279 -21.23 -17.20 -13.19
N GLY A 280 -20.97 -16.23 -12.29
CA GLY A 280 -21.93 -15.14 -12.02
C GLY A 280 -22.70 -15.07 -10.69
N ASP A 281 -22.27 -15.68 -9.58
CA ASP A 281 -22.82 -15.35 -8.24
C ASP A 281 -22.04 -14.17 -7.59
N VAL A 282 -22.00 -13.03 -8.28
CA VAL A 282 -21.47 -11.76 -7.76
C VAL A 282 -22.63 -10.97 -7.17
N LEU A 283 -22.60 -10.72 -5.86
CA LEU A 283 -23.52 -9.78 -5.23
C LEU A 283 -22.85 -8.40 -5.13
N VAL A 284 -23.30 -7.48 -5.97
CA VAL A 284 -22.97 -6.06 -5.82
C VAL A 284 -23.87 -5.46 -4.74
N ILE A 285 -23.27 -5.03 -3.64
CA ILE A 285 -23.96 -4.32 -2.56
C ILE A 285 -23.57 -2.85 -2.59
N ARG A 286 -24.54 -1.95 -2.40
CA ARG A 286 -24.19 -0.55 -2.14
C ARG A 286 -23.67 -0.42 -0.71
N SER A 287 -22.75 0.52 -0.49
CA SER A 287 -22.23 0.80 0.86
C SER A 287 -23.33 1.07 1.87
N ILE A 288 -23.16 0.50 3.07
CA ILE A 288 -24.09 0.69 4.18
C ILE A 288 -23.72 2.00 4.87
N LEU A 289 -24.41 3.09 4.54
CA LEU A 289 -24.12 4.42 5.06
C LEU A 289 -24.84 4.72 6.38
N PHE A 290 -24.20 5.55 7.21
CA PHE A 290 -24.70 6.00 8.50
C PHE A 290 -24.71 7.53 8.60
N GLU A 291 -25.68 8.03 9.36
CA GLU A 291 -25.69 9.43 9.77
C GLU A 291 -24.51 9.75 10.71
N PHE A 292 -24.24 11.06 10.86
CA PHE A 292 -23.24 11.56 11.79
C PHE A 292 -23.54 11.10 13.23
N ASP A 293 -22.51 10.66 13.99
CA ASP A 293 -22.62 10.17 15.37
C ASP A 293 -23.75 9.11 15.54
N CYS A 294 -23.92 8.25 14.54
CA CYS A 294 -25.02 7.30 14.50
C CYS A 294 -24.57 5.92 14.03
N ASP A 295 -25.14 4.89 14.65
CA ASP A 295 -25.00 3.46 14.35
C ASP A 295 -26.33 2.80 13.99
N LYS A 296 -27.41 3.58 13.80
CA LYS A 296 -28.72 3.06 13.39
C LYS A 296 -28.79 2.86 11.88
N LEU A 297 -29.29 1.70 11.46
CA LEU A 297 -29.52 1.38 10.04
C LEU A 297 -30.72 2.17 9.51
N ASN A 298 -30.53 2.83 8.37
CA ASN A 298 -31.62 3.48 7.64
C ASN A 298 -32.33 2.48 6.69
N ARG A 299 -33.34 2.95 5.96
CA ARG A 299 -34.14 2.11 5.05
C ARG A 299 -33.32 1.51 3.90
N ASP A 300 -32.38 2.27 3.34
CA ASP A 300 -31.55 1.84 2.21
C ASP A 300 -30.53 0.79 2.66
N ALA A 301 -29.92 0.98 3.82
CA ALA A 301 -29.07 0.01 4.49
C ALA A 301 -29.81 -1.31 4.73
N ILE A 302 -31.05 -1.26 5.23
CA ILE A 302 -31.89 -2.45 5.41
C ILE A 302 -32.13 -3.16 4.06
N PHE A 303 -32.41 -2.43 2.99
CA PHE A 303 -32.64 -3.02 1.66
C PHE A 303 -31.41 -3.74 1.12
N GLU A 304 -30.21 -3.17 1.27
CA GLU A 304 -28.96 -3.83 0.86
C GLU A 304 -28.66 -5.07 1.73
N LEU A 305 -28.92 -4.99 3.03
CA LEU A 305 -28.75 -6.10 3.96
C LEU A 305 -29.69 -7.28 3.70
N GLU A 306 -30.89 -7.04 3.16
CA GLU A 306 -31.78 -8.13 2.70
C GLU A 306 -31.16 -8.95 1.56
N LYS A 307 -30.36 -8.32 0.69
CA LYS A 307 -29.64 -9.04 -0.38
C LYS A 307 -28.54 -9.93 0.21
N VAL A 308 -27.78 -9.39 1.17
CA VAL A 308 -26.75 -10.13 1.90
C VAL A 308 -27.37 -11.31 2.65
N TYR A 309 -28.50 -11.09 3.32
CA TYR A 309 -29.28 -12.15 3.97
C TYR A 309 -29.70 -13.26 2.98
N GLY A 310 -30.25 -12.89 1.82
CA GLY A 310 -30.62 -13.83 0.77
C GLY A 310 -29.44 -14.68 0.28
N LEU A 311 -28.28 -14.05 0.09
CA LEU A 311 -27.04 -14.72 -0.30
C LEU A 311 -26.53 -15.67 0.79
N MET A 312 -26.50 -15.24 2.05
CA MET A 312 -26.05 -16.08 3.18
C MET A 312 -27.00 -17.25 3.46
N ASN A 313 -28.29 -17.13 3.15
CA ASN A 313 -29.23 -18.25 3.17
C ASN A 313 -29.01 -19.23 2.01
N LYS A 314 -28.77 -18.71 0.81
CA LYS A 314 -28.45 -19.53 -0.37
C LYS A 314 -27.15 -20.31 -0.18
N HIS A 315 -26.20 -19.76 0.57
CA HIS A 315 -24.89 -20.37 0.84
C HIS A 315 -24.64 -20.57 2.35
N PRO A 316 -25.08 -21.70 2.95
CA PRO A 316 -24.95 -21.94 4.40
C PRO A 316 -23.52 -21.94 4.95
N SER A 317 -22.50 -22.15 4.12
CA SER A 317 -21.08 -22.07 4.49
C SER A 317 -20.49 -20.66 4.41
N LEU A 318 -21.22 -19.70 3.83
CA LEU A 318 -20.73 -18.33 3.66
C LEU A 318 -20.65 -17.64 5.01
N ALA A 319 -19.47 -17.17 5.37
CA ALA A 319 -19.21 -16.30 6.49
C ALA A 319 -18.65 -14.97 5.95
N ILE A 320 -19.03 -13.88 6.59
CA ILE A 320 -18.69 -12.52 6.16
C ILE A 320 -17.93 -11.78 7.27
N GLU A 321 -17.08 -10.83 6.88
CA GLU A 321 -16.56 -9.81 7.78
C GLU A 321 -17.32 -8.51 7.55
N VAL A 322 -17.69 -7.84 8.64
CA VAL A 322 -18.29 -6.52 8.61
C VAL A 322 -17.32 -5.53 9.23
N SER A 323 -16.82 -4.62 8.39
CA SER A 323 -15.90 -3.55 8.78
C SER A 323 -16.66 -2.24 8.92
N GLY A 324 -16.67 -1.66 10.11
CA GLY A 324 -17.27 -0.34 10.34
C GLY A 324 -16.25 0.77 10.19
N HIS A 325 -16.65 1.90 9.62
CA HIS A 325 -15.82 3.06 9.36
C HIS A 325 -16.44 4.34 9.95
N THR A 326 -15.61 5.34 10.22
CA THR A 326 -16.03 6.68 10.65
C THR A 326 -15.41 7.76 9.77
N ASP A 327 -15.97 8.96 9.85
CA ASP A 327 -15.27 10.14 9.34
C ASP A 327 -14.22 10.61 10.37
N SER A 328 -13.45 11.64 10.02
CA SER A 328 -12.35 12.15 10.86
C SER A 328 -12.78 13.02 12.05
N LYS A 329 -14.09 13.19 12.32
CA LYS A 329 -14.57 14.02 13.44
C LYS A 329 -14.69 13.20 14.72
N GLY A 330 -14.00 13.63 15.76
CA GLY A 330 -14.03 13.00 17.07
C GLY A 330 -12.64 12.57 17.52
N SER A 331 -12.54 11.95 18.70
CA SER A 331 -11.28 11.34 19.13
C SER A 331 -11.11 9.97 18.49
N ALA A 332 -9.88 9.55 18.23
CA ALA A 332 -9.59 8.24 17.66
C ALA A 332 -10.23 7.07 18.45
N TYR A 333 -10.24 7.16 19.79
CA TYR A 333 -10.90 6.16 20.64
C TYR A 333 -12.41 6.13 20.44
N TYR A 334 -13.05 7.30 20.38
CA TYR A 334 -14.49 7.38 20.16
C TYR A 334 -14.86 6.90 18.74
N ASN A 335 -14.10 7.27 17.72
CA ASN A 335 -14.29 6.84 16.34
C ASN A 335 -14.14 5.33 16.17
N TYR A 336 -13.11 4.74 16.78
CA TYR A 336 -12.96 3.30 16.84
C TYR A 336 -14.19 2.61 17.48
N GLN A 337 -14.68 3.10 18.63
CA GLN A 337 -15.87 2.54 19.28
C GLN A 337 -17.15 2.71 18.44
N LEU A 338 -17.33 3.85 17.78
CA LEU A 338 -18.47 4.10 16.88
C LEU A 338 -18.41 3.17 15.66
N SER A 339 -17.23 2.95 15.11
CA SER A 339 -17.00 2.03 14.00
C SER A 339 -17.39 0.59 14.36
N LEU A 340 -17.03 0.11 15.56
CA LEU A 340 -17.44 -1.20 16.07
C LEU A 340 -18.97 -1.30 16.25
N ARG A 341 -19.62 -0.24 16.77
CA ARG A 341 -21.08 -0.22 16.92
C ARG A 341 -21.79 -0.31 15.56
N ARG A 342 -21.31 0.39 14.54
CA ARG A 342 -21.86 0.32 13.16
C ARG A 342 -21.79 -1.08 12.57
N ALA A 343 -20.62 -1.72 12.66
CA ALA A 343 -20.45 -3.10 12.22
C ALA A 343 -21.36 -4.05 13.00
N LYS A 344 -21.49 -3.84 14.32
CA LYS A 344 -22.39 -4.63 15.16
C LYS A 344 -23.87 -4.45 14.77
N SER A 345 -24.33 -3.25 14.42
CA SER A 345 -25.71 -3.03 13.98
C SER A 345 -26.07 -3.84 12.73
N VAL A 346 -25.13 -3.98 11.79
CA VAL A 346 -25.28 -4.84 10.60
C VAL A 346 -25.40 -6.32 11.01
N ILE A 347 -24.52 -6.80 11.89
CA ILE A 347 -24.57 -8.18 12.39
C ILE A 347 -25.86 -8.45 13.16
N ASP A 348 -26.27 -7.53 14.03
CA ASP A 348 -27.48 -7.68 14.85
C ASP A 348 -28.74 -7.75 13.96
N PHE A 349 -28.76 -7.01 12.85
CA PHE A 349 -29.82 -7.11 11.85
C PHE A 349 -29.86 -8.52 11.21
N LEU A 350 -28.74 -9.00 10.67
CA LEU A 350 -28.66 -10.32 10.02
C LEU A 350 -28.94 -11.46 11.02
N ALA A 351 -28.49 -11.33 12.26
CA ALA A 351 -28.74 -12.29 13.33
C ALA A 351 -30.22 -12.34 13.73
N THR A 352 -30.89 -11.19 13.81
CA THR A 352 -32.35 -11.11 14.06
C THR A 352 -33.15 -11.75 12.93
N ARG A 353 -32.63 -11.73 11.69
CA ARG A 353 -33.19 -12.43 10.53
C ARG A 353 -32.87 -13.94 10.50
N GLY A 354 -32.07 -14.45 11.43
CA GLY A 354 -31.79 -15.87 11.61
C GLY A 354 -30.44 -16.36 11.09
N ILE A 355 -29.51 -15.47 10.71
CA ILE A 355 -28.12 -15.87 10.38
C ILE A 355 -27.32 -16.08 11.68
N ASP A 356 -26.62 -17.20 11.78
CA ASP A 356 -25.77 -17.49 12.94
C ASP A 356 -24.66 -16.43 13.09
N ARG A 357 -24.49 -15.90 14.30
CA ARG A 357 -23.44 -14.93 14.63
C ARG A 357 -22.04 -15.49 14.43
N GLU A 358 -21.84 -16.80 14.55
CA GLU A 358 -20.53 -17.43 14.29
C GLU A 358 -20.10 -17.32 12.82
N ARG A 359 -21.04 -17.01 11.91
CA ARG A 359 -20.77 -16.78 10.48
C ARG A 359 -20.43 -15.31 10.17
N MET A 360 -20.26 -14.45 11.17
CA MET A 360 -20.02 -13.02 10.97
C MET A 360 -18.92 -12.50 11.88
N LEU A 361 -17.93 -11.81 11.31
CA LEU A 361 -16.87 -11.13 12.07
C LEU A 361 -17.11 -9.62 12.14
N VAL A 362 -16.69 -9.01 13.24
CA VAL A 362 -16.73 -7.55 13.45
C VAL A 362 -15.32 -6.99 13.36
N ARG A 363 -15.13 -5.95 12.56
CA ARG A 363 -13.93 -5.13 12.53
C ARG A 363 -14.26 -3.65 12.67
N GLY A 364 -13.46 -2.94 13.46
CA GLY A 364 -13.56 -1.48 13.64
C GLY A 364 -12.41 -0.79 12.93
N ALA A 365 -12.66 -0.23 11.75
CA ALA A 365 -11.64 0.41 10.92
C ALA A 365 -11.45 1.90 11.25
N SER A 366 -12.30 2.50 12.08
CA SER A 366 -12.25 3.94 12.39
C SER A 366 -12.25 4.78 11.09
N ASP A 367 -11.51 5.88 11.10
CA ASP A 367 -11.20 6.80 10.00
C ASP A 367 -9.93 6.42 9.22
N PHE A 368 -9.32 5.26 9.50
CA PHE A 368 -8.06 4.84 8.87
C PHE A 368 -8.19 4.39 7.42
N GLU A 369 -9.38 3.96 7.00
CA GLU A 369 -9.68 3.45 5.66
C GLU A 369 -10.73 4.34 4.98
N GLU A 370 -10.36 5.61 4.81
CA GLU A 370 -11.18 6.59 4.10
C GLU A 370 -11.25 6.28 2.60
N VAL A 371 -12.46 6.37 2.06
CA VAL A 371 -12.77 6.18 0.63
C VAL A 371 -13.00 7.52 -0.06
N ALA A 372 -13.20 8.58 0.73
CA ALA A 372 -13.33 9.96 0.29
C ALA A 372 -12.57 10.92 1.22
N THR A 373 -12.08 12.05 0.71
CA THR A 373 -11.41 13.08 1.51
C THR A 373 -12.33 13.62 2.59
N ASN A 374 -11.91 13.58 3.86
CA ASN A 374 -12.68 14.20 4.95
C ASN A 374 -12.59 15.74 4.98
N VAL A 375 -11.62 16.32 4.26
CA VAL A 375 -11.34 17.77 4.13
C VAL A 375 -11.18 18.16 2.66
N ASN A 376 -11.49 19.40 2.32
CA ASN A 376 -11.27 19.95 0.99
C ASN A 376 -9.78 20.26 0.78
N PRO A 377 -9.31 20.44 -0.48
CA PRO A 377 -7.92 20.80 -0.76
C PRO A 377 -7.43 22.10 -0.08
N ASP A 378 -8.34 22.99 0.31
CA ASP A 378 -8.04 24.23 1.04
C ASP A 378 -7.99 24.04 2.57
N GLY A 379 -8.07 22.78 3.05
CA GLY A 379 -8.09 22.42 4.46
C GLY A 379 -9.43 22.64 5.15
N THR A 380 -10.46 23.12 4.43
CA THR A 380 -11.80 23.29 5.00
C THR A 380 -12.52 21.95 5.15
N ASP A 381 -13.56 21.97 5.96
CA ASP A 381 -14.42 20.83 6.22
C ASP A 381 -15.09 20.32 4.93
N ASN A 382 -15.04 19.00 4.65
CA ASN A 382 -15.72 18.38 3.49
C ASN A 382 -16.86 17.43 3.92
N PRO A 383 -18.09 17.94 4.18
CA PRO A 383 -19.21 17.12 4.61
C PRO A 383 -19.60 16.01 3.63
N GLU A 384 -19.43 16.25 2.33
CA GLU A 384 -19.77 15.31 1.26
C GLU A 384 -18.85 14.08 1.34
N GLY A 385 -17.53 14.28 1.36
CA GLY A 385 -16.57 13.19 1.50
C GLY A 385 -16.70 12.45 2.85
N ARG A 386 -16.91 13.18 3.96
CA ARG A 386 -17.16 12.56 5.27
C ARG A 386 -18.37 11.63 5.25
N SER A 387 -19.42 11.97 4.50
CA SER A 387 -20.61 11.13 4.42
C SER A 387 -20.36 9.75 3.83
N LEU A 388 -19.43 9.64 2.89
CA LEU A 388 -19.01 8.38 2.28
C LEU A 388 -18.11 7.55 3.22
N ASN A 389 -17.41 8.19 4.16
CA ASN A 389 -16.60 7.50 5.17
C ASN A 389 -17.40 6.99 6.37
N ARG A 390 -18.61 7.52 6.61
CA ARG A 390 -19.54 6.99 7.62
C ARG A 390 -20.26 5.75 7.09
N ARG A 391 -19.54 4.64 7.00
CA ARG A 391 -20.05 3.42 6.34
C ARG A 391 -19.77 2.14 7.12
N ALA A 392 -20.38 1.04 6.69
CA ALA A 392 -19.91 -0.31 6.94
C ALA A 392 -19.71 -1.05 5.62
N ALA A 393 -18.57 -1.72 5.48
CA ALA A 393 -18.19 -2.58 4.36
C ALA A 393 -18.41 -4.05 4.74
N ILE A 394 -18.79 -4.86 3.76
CA ILE A 394 -18.98 -6.31 3.94
C ILE A 394 -18.09 -7.03 2.95
N SER A 395 -17.27 -7.95 3.45
CA SER A 395 -16.41 -8.81 2.64
C SER A 395 -16.64 -10.28 2.99
N VAL A 396 -16.25 -11.17 2.09
CA VAL A 396 -16.32 -12.62 2.34
C VAL A 396 -15.16 -13.00 3.25
N TYR A 397 -15.49 -13.56 4.42
CA TYR A 397 -14.50 -14.07 5.38
C TYR A 397 -14.20 -15.56 5.13
N LYS A 398 -15.21 -16.35 4.78
CA LYS A 398 -15.06 -17.78 4.46
C LYS A 398 -16.20 -18.24 3.57
N SER A 399 -15.94 -19.08 2.58
CA SER A 399 -16.98 -19.76 1.80
C SER A 399 -16.50 -21.10 1.27
N ASN A 400 -17.41 -22.06 1.04
CA ASN A 400 -17.11 -23.32 0.35
C ASN A 400 -17.37 -23.24 -1.18
N GLY A 401 -17.52 -22.03 -1.72
CA GLY A 401 -17.74 -21.79 -3.15
C GLY A 401 -17.74 -20.30 -3.52
N GLY A 402 -17.40 -20.01 -4.78
CA GLY A 402 -17.13 -18.69 -5.38
C GLY A 402 -18.29 -17.70 -5.36
N VAL A 403 -18.58 -17.21 -4.15
CA VAL A 403 -19.44 -16.07 -3.87
C VAL A 403 -18.53 -14.86 -3.70
N GLU A 404 -18.79 -13.79 -4.44
CA GLU A 404 -18.12 -12.52 -4.28
C GLU A 404 -19.13 -11.47 -3.81
N ILE A 405 -18.73 -10.67 -2.82
CA ILE A 405 -19.46 -9.46 -2.43
C ILE A 405 -18.62 -8.28 -2.88
N GLN A 406 -19.11 -7.55 -3.87
CA GLN A 406 -18.47 -6.33 -4.35
C GLN A 406 -19.18 -5.14 -3.73
N GLU A 407 -18.42 -4.31 -3.01
CA GLU A 407 -18.93 -3.03 -2.51
C GLU A 407 -18.93 -2.01 -3.67
N ASP A 408 -20.13 -1.55 -4.04
CA ASP A 408 -20.34 -0.46 -4.99
C ASP A 408 -20.48 0.85 -4.22
N ILE A 409 -19.36 1.56 -4.11
CA ILE A 409 -19.31 2.93 -3.62
C ILE A 409 -18.94 3.89 -4.75
N HIS A 410 -19.92 4.65 -5.22
CA HIS A 410 -19.65 5.72 -6.15
C HIS A 410 -19.02 6.90 -5.40
N VAL A 411 -17.69 7.01 -5.48
CA VAL A 411 -16.95 8.18 -5.00
C VAL A 411 -16.70 9.12 -6.18
N PRO A 412 -17.35 10.29 -6.23
CA PRO A 412 -17.03 11.33 -7.20
C PRO A 412 -15.53 11.64 -7.22
N GLU A 413 -14.95 11.83 -8.41
CA GLU A 413 -13.51 12.08 -8.58
C GLU A 413 -12.97 13.22 -7.71
N HIS A 414 -13.77 14.26 -7.45
CA HIS A 414 -13.37 15.40 -6.61
C HIS A 414 -13.29 15.07 -5.12
N LEU A 415 -13.85 13.93 -4.70
CA LEU A 415 -13.86 13.46 -3.32
C LEU A 415 -12.85 12.35 -3.08
N LYS A 416 -12.16 11.82 -4.08
CA LYS A 416 -11.18 10.74 -3.85
C LYS A 416 -10.00 11.24 -3.01
N PRO A 417 -9.57 10.50 -1.96
CA PRO A 417 -8.45 10.89 -1.09
C PRO A 417 -7.21 11.24 -1.91
N ARG A 418 -6.67 12.45 -1.71
CA ARG A 418 -5.33 12.79 -2.19
C ARG A 418 -4.33 12.56 -1.05
N GLN A 419 -3.62 11.43 -1.15
CA GLN A 419 -2.31 11.10 -0.56
C GLN A 419 -2.19 10.32 0.76
N GLN A 420 -1.32 9.31 0.68
CA GLN A 420 -0.63 8.54 1.70
C GLN A 420 0.34 9.44 2.48
N SER A 421 0.40 9.36 3.81
CA SER A 421 1.44 10.05 4.61
C SER A 421 2.76 9.27 4.60
N TYR A 422 3.88 9.96 4.78
CA TYR A 422 5.23 9.39 4.71
C TYR A 422 5.98 9.57 6.02
N THR A 423 6.92 8.68 6.32
CA THR A 423 7.85 8.79 7.44
C THR A 423 9.25 8.40 6.99
N ILE A 424 10.28 8.92 7.66
CA ILE A 424 11.65 8.49 7.40
C ILE A 424 11.94 7.30 8.31
N LEU A 425 12.22 6.14 7.72
CA LEU A 425 12.81 4.99 8.38
C LEU A 425 14.32 5.27 8.54
N LEU A 426 14.85 5.20 9.76
CA LEU A 426 16.24 5.57 10.09
C LEU A 426 17.24 4.41 9.93
N ALA A 427 16.73 3.18 9.85
CA ALA A 427 17.49 1.96 9.59
C ALA A 427 16.53 0.86 9.11
N PRO A 428 17.02 -0.18 8.41
CA PRO A 428 16.20 -1.31 7.99
C PRO A 428 15.45 -1.93 9.17
N ILE A 429 14.33 -2.59 8.88
CA ILE A 429 13.53 -3.25 9.91
C ILE A 429 14.41 -4.25 10.68
N ASN A 430 14.31 -4.19 12.01
CA ASN A 430 15.06 -4.94 13.03
C ASN A 430 16.50 -4.47 13.28
N TYR A 431 16.91 -3.36 12.67
CA TYR A 431 18.21 -2.75 12.93
C TYR A 431 18.05 -1.57 13.90
N SER A 432 18.89 -1.57 14.94
CA SER A 432 18.98 -0.47 15.89
C SER A 432 19.95 0.58 15.39
N ILE A 433 19.64 1.85 15.62
CA ILE A 433 20.59 2.96 15.47
C ILE A 433 21.32 3.21 16.80
N SER A 434 22.53 3.76 16.74
CA SER A 434 23.27 4.11 17.95
C SER A 434 22.60 5.29 18.67
N LYS A 435 22.73 5.34 20.00
CA LYS A 435 22.15 6.44 20.80
C LYS A 435 22.73 7.81 20.44
N GLU A 436 23.97 7.85 19.94
CA GLU A 436 24.61 9.07 19.45
C GLU A 436 23.96 9.58 18.15
N LEU A 437 23.66 8.67 17.21
CA LEU A 437 22.95 8.99 15.96
C LEU A 437 21.50 9.41 16.23
N GLU A 438 20.82 8.70 17.11
CA GLU A 438 19.46 9.02 17.53
C GLU A 438 19.36 10.43 18.15
N THR A 439 20.37 10.82 18.94
CA THR A 439 20.44 12.17 19.54
C THR A 439 20.69 13.24 18.47
N LYS A 440 21.65 13.03 17.57
CA LYS A 440 21.95 13.96 16.46
C LYS A 440 20.75 14.21 15.54
N VAL A 441 20.02 13.16 15.23
CA VAL A 441 18.82 13.24 14.38
C VAL A 441 17.65 13.88 15.15
N THR A 442 17.46 13.55 16.43
CA THR A 442 16.42 14.17 17.28
C THR A 442 16.63 15.68 17.48
N GLU A 443 17.87 16.11 17.76
CA GLU A 443 18.20 17.52 18.01
C GLU A 443 17.98 18.40 16.78
N TYR A 444 18.29 17.89 15.59
CA TYR A 444 18.11 18.63 14.34
C TYR A 444 16.64 18.74 13.92
N PHE A 445 15.91 17.63 14.01
CA PHE A 445 14.50 17.60 13.64
C PHE A 445 13.60 18.34 14.65
N GLY A 446 14.10 18.59 15.87
CA GLY A 446 13.28 19.09 16.98
C GLY A 446 12.17 18.12 17.38
N GLN A 447 12.26 16.86 16.96
CA GLN A 447 11.27 15.80 17.14
C GLN A 447 11.96 14.53 17.59
N LYS A 448 11.30 13.79 18.49
CA LYS A 448 11.82 12.49 18.93
C LYS A 448 11.65 11.45 17.84
N THR A 449 12.63 10.57 17.72
CA THR A 449 12.49 9.30 17.01
C THR A 449 11.34 8.47 17.58
N ARG A 450 10.69 7.68 16.72
CA ARG A 450 9.65 6.71 17.07
C ARG A 450 10.23 5.33 16.89
N LYS A 451 10.02 4.44 17.87
CA LYS A 451 10.24 3.00 17.69
C LYS A 451 8.89 2.33 17.51
N LEU A 452 8.67 1.72 16.35
CA LEU A 452 7.48 0.94 16.04
C LEU A 452 7.81 -0.54 16.23
N GLU A 453 6.91 -1.29 16.87
CA GLU A 453 7.07 -2.73 17.07
C GLU A 453 6.06 -3.48 16.19
N GLY A 454 6.56 -4.42 15.39
CA GLY A 454 5.82 -5.28 14.48
C GLY A 454 5.57 -6.69 15.04
N VAL A 455 5.03 -7.58 14.21
CA VAL A 455 4.77 -8.97 14.60
C VAL A 455 6.07 -9.77 14.70
N LYS A 456 6.11 -10.81 15.55
CA LYS A 456 7.29 -11.68 15.79
C LYS A 456 8.54 -10.93 16.26
N GLY A 457 8.37 -9.82 17.00
CA GLY A 457 9.49 -9.06 17.57
C GLY A 457 10.20 -8.15 16.56
N GLN A 458 9.57 -7.89 15.41
CA GLN A 458 10.10 -6.92 14.46
C GLN A 458 10.04 -5.50 15.02
N PHE A 459 10.94 -4.61 14.61
CA PHE A 459 10.85 -3.20 14.98
C PHE A 459 11.44 -2.27 13.94
N ALA A 460 10.96 -1.03 13.89
CA ALA A 460 11.46 0.02 13.02
C ALA A 460 11.73 1.29 13.82
N HIS A 461 12.85 1.96 13.54
CA HIS A 461 13.14 3.30 14.06
C HIS A 461 12.80 4.32 12.99
N THR A 462 11.90 5.26 13.28
CA THR A 462 11.47 6.28 12.33
C THR A 462 11.54 7.68 12.91
N ILE A 463 11.48 8.70 12.05
CA ILE A 463 11.33 10.09 12.48
C ILE A 463 10.44 10.88 11.52
N GLY A 464 9.66 11.79 12.09
CA GLY A 464 8.74 12.65 11.37
C GLY A 464 7.52 11.93 10.81
N THR A 465 6.53 12.72 10.39
CA THR A 465 5.40 12.27 9.59
C THR A 465 5.06 13.41 8.65
N PHE A 466 5.01 13.12 7.35
CA PHE A 466 4.99 14.13 6.30
C PHE A 466 3.80 13.87 5.38
N GLU A 467 3.07 14.92 5.04
CA GLU A 467 1.90 14.84 4.16
C GLU A 467 2.33 14.74 2.68
N HIS A 468 3.54 15.18 2.35
CA HIS A 468 4.09 15.16 1.00
C HIS A 468 5.52 14.60 0.99
N LYS A 469 5.87 13.74 0.01
CA LYS A 469 7.24 13.21 -0.15
C LYS A 469 8.29 14.32 -0.22
N SER A 470 7.98 15.44 -0.86
CA SER A 470 8.89 16.59 -1.01
C SER A 470 9.34 17.18 0.33
N GLN A 471 8.47 17.20 1.35
CA GLN A 471 8.82 17.68 2.69
C GLN A 471 9.74 16.69 3.42
N ALA A 472 9.64 15.41 3.11
CA ALA A 472 10.41 14.36 3.74
C ALA A 472 11.80 14.16 3.09
N ILE A 473 11.93 14.44 1.79
CA ILE A 473 13.18 14.25 1.02
C ILE A 473 14.30 15.17 1.52
N GLU A 474 14.01 16.44 1.81
CA GLU A 474 15.02 17.38 2.34
C GLU A 474 15.61 16.88 3.67
N LEU A 475 14.77 16.26 4.50
CA LEU A 475 15.11 15.77 5.83
C LEU A 475 15.70 14.35 5.82
N LEU A 476 15.35 13.54 4.83
CA LEU A 476 15.96 12.22 4.58
C LEU A 476 17.45 12.37 4.29
N ASN A 477 17.82 13.31 3.42
CA ASN A 477 19.21 13.60 3.08
C ASN A 477 20.03 13.96 4.32
N TYR A 478 19.45 14.71 5.25
CA TYR A 478 20.12 15.02 6.51
C TYR A 478 20.31 13.80 7.41
N ALA A 479 19.31 12.92 7.55
CA ALA A 479 19.46 11.70 8.35
C ALA A 479 20.60 10.82 7.81
N ILE A 480 20.73 10.75 6.48
CA ILE A 480 21.82 10.05 5.79
C ILE A 480 23.17 10.72 6.10
N ASP A 481 23.27 12.05 5.96
CA ASP A 481 24.49 12.83 6.24
C ASP A 481 24.90 12.76 7.72
N ALA A 482 23.93 12.65 8.64
CA ALA A 482 24.16 12.49 10.07
C ALA A 482 24.69 11.09 10.45
N GLY A 483 24.70 10.15 9.50
CA GLY A 483 25.26 8.79 9.67
C GLY A 483 24.22 7.67 9.65
N CYS A 484 22.93 7.95 9.46
CA CYS A 484 21.89 6.95 9.23
C CYS A 484 21.82 6.59 7.74
N ILE A 485 22.91 6.04 7.21
CA ILE A 485 23.16 5.83 5.76
C ILE A 485 22.18 4.90 5.03
N THR A 486 21.33 4.19 5.76
CA THR A 486 20.29 3.28 5.24
C THR A 486 18.89 3.83 5.49
N SER A 487 18.78 5.13 5.78
CA SER A 487 17.50 5.76 5.96
C SER A 487 16.71 5.73 4.66
N ALA A 488 15.40 5.52 4.75
CA ALA A 488 14.52 5.45 3.59
C ALA A 488 13.23 6.21 3.87
N LEU A 489 12.67 6.84 2.84
CA LEU A 489 11.32 7.38 2.91
C LEU A 489 10.33 6.24 2.68
N VAL A 490 9.38 6.06 3.58
CA VAL A 490 8.37 5.01 3.48
C VAL A 490 6.98 5.58 3.70
N GLY A 491 6.00 5.11 2.94
CA GLY A 491 4.60 5.40 3.21
C GLY A 491 4.19 4.80 4.56
N GLU A 492 3.42 5.51 5.37
CA GLU A 492 2.98 5.01 6.69
C GLU A 492 2.15 3.73 6.58
N ASN A 493 1.41 3.55 5.48
CA ASN A 493 0.67 2.32 5.22
C ASN A 493 1.60 1.18 4.77
N ASP A 494 2.60 1.47 3.95
CA ASP A 494 3.59 0.48 3.50
C ASP A 494 4.46 0.02 4.67
N LEU A 495 4.88 0.93 5.53
CA LEU A 495 5.61 0.62 6.76
C LEU A 495 4.82 -0.30 7.69
N LYS A 496 3.50 -0.10 7.80
CA LYS A 496 2.63 -0.99 8.57
C LYS A 496 2.61 -2.39 7.97
N SER A 497 2.46 -2.49 6.66
CA SER A 497 2.53 -3.77 5.94
C SER A 497 3.91 -4.44 6.10
N MET A 498 5.01 -3.68 6.00
CA MET A 498 6.38 -4.20 6.11
C MET A 498 6.72 -4.73 7.51
N LEU A 499 6.12 -4.16 8.56
CA LEU A 499 6.26 -4.66 9.94
C LEU A 499 5.36 -5.88 10.22
N ASN A 500 4.71 -6.42 9.19
CA ASN A 500 3.61 -7.38 9.31
C ASN A 500 2.64 -6.96 10.41
N LEU A 501 2.42 -5.66 10.60
CA LEU A 501 1.39 -5.21 11.51
C LEU A 501 0.10 -5.73 10.89
N PRO A 502 -0.67 -6.59 11.59
CA PRO A 502 -1.92 -7.02 11.03
C PRO A 502 -2.72 -5.74 10.75
N PRO A 503 -3.37 -5.57 9.57
CA PRO A 503 -4.64 -4.84 9.60
C PRO A 503 -5.40 -5.51 10.72
N GLN A 504 -5.83 -4.79 11.77
CA GLN A 504 -6.36 -5.43 12.96
C GLN A 504 -7.55 -6.33 12.60
N ILE A 505 -7.23 -7.60 12.36
CA ILE A 505 -8.09 -8.75 12.25
C ILE A 505 -7.82 -9.45 13.58
N ILE A 506 -8.64 -9.13 14.57
CA ILE A 506 -8.71 -9.91 15.79
C ILE A 506 -9.65 -11.08 15.47
N THR A 507 -9.12 -12.10 14.80
CA THR A 507 -9.77 -13.42 14.74
C THR A 507 -8.93 -14.46 15.47
N LYS A 508 -8.90 -14.25 16.77
CA LYS A 508 -8.94 -15.29 17.81
C LYS A 508 -9.23 -14.52 19.09
N MET A 509 -10.10 -15.06 19.94
CA MET A 509 -10.22 -14.61 21.33
C MET A 509 -8.84 -14.68 21.99
N ALA A 510 -8.04 -13.63 21.84
CA ALA A 510 -6.97 -13.31 22.74
C ALA A 510 -7.64 -12.60 23.91
N ARG A 511 -7.55 -13.20 25.09
CA ARG A 511 -7.96 -12.58 26.35
C ARG A 511 -7.34 -11.17 26.40
N ASN A 512 -8.17 -10.14 26.23
CA ASN A 512 -7.76 -8.77 26.47
C ASN A 512 -7.28 -8.67 27.91
N ASN A 513 -6.04 -8.22 28.12
CA ASN A 513 -5.66 -7.56 29.38
C ASN A 513 -6.19 -6.10 29.40
N GLU A 514 -7.40 -5.88 28.88
CA GLU A 514 -8.23 -4.70 29.18
C GLU A 514 -9.17 -4.99 30.37
N GLY A 515 -8.72 -5.82 31.32
CA GLY A 515 -9.42 -5.94 32.60
C GLY A 515 -9.49 -4.58 33.27
N ILE A 516 -10.58 -4.34 34.01
CA ILE A 516 -10.57 -3.30 35.04
C ILE A 516 -9.72 -3.86 36.18
N TYR A 517 -8.74 -3.09 36.65
CA TYR A 517 -7.89 -3.44 37.78
C TYR A 517 -8.16 -2.47 38.93
N THR A 518 -8.07 -2.96 40.15
CA THR A 518 -8.13 -2.16 41.37
C THR A 518 -6.84 -2.40 42.17
N ILE A 519 -6.55 -1.56 43.16
CA ILE A 519 -5.41 -1.77 44.03
C ILE A 519 -5.94 -2.20 45.40
N GLN A 520 -5.60 -3.42 45.82
CA GLN A 520 -5.84 -3.83 47.20
C GLN A 520 -4.80 -3.14 48.08
N VAL A 521 -5.28 -2.22 48.93
CA VAL A 521 -4.44 -1.40 49.80
C VAL A 521 -4.11 -2.15 51.08
N LEU A 522 -5.09 -2.87 51.65
CA LEU A 522 -4.96 -3.61 52.90
C LEU A 522 -5.98 -4.75 52.96
N VAL A 523 -5.65 -5.80 53.72
CA VAL A 523 -6.59 -6.84 54.18
C VAL A 523 -6.54 -6.89 55.71
N SER A 524 -7.70 -6.96 56.36
CA SER A 524 -7.85 -7.02 57.82
C SER A 524 -8.80 -8.15 58.21
N ASN A 525 -8.59 -8.79 59.35
CA ASN A 525 -9.53 -9.81 59.86
C ASN A 525 -10.75 -9.22 60.56
N GLU A 526 -10.71 -7.92 60.89
CA GLU A 526 -11.79 -7.14 61.48
C GLU A 526 -12.05 -5.89 60.63
N PRO A 527 -13.29 -5.36 60.59
CA PRO A 527 -13.58 -4.14 59.87
C PRO A 527 -12.85 -2.95 60.49
N ILE A 528 -12.36 -2.05 59.66
CA ILE A 528 -11.61 -0.87 60.07
C ILE A 528 -12.60 0.26 60.19
N GLU A 529 -12.91 0.66 61.42
CA GLU A 529 -13.89 1.72 61.67
C GLU A 529 -13.32 3.12 61.37
N ASP A 530 -12.01 3.33 61.58
CA ASP A 530 -11.35 4.60 61.31
C ASP A 530 -10.59 4.60 59.97
N PHE A 531 -11.24 5.17 58.95
CA PHE A 531 -10.68 5.29 57.61
C PHE A 531 -9.54 6.32 57.50
N ALA A 532 -9.23 7.07 58.56
CA ALA A 532 -8.05 7.95 58.58
C ALA A 532 -6.75 7.16 58.38
N VAL A 533 -6.74 5.86 58.71
CA VAL A 533 -5.60 4.96 58.45
C VAL A 533 -5.19 4.93 56.98
N PHE A 534 -6.13 5.18 56.05
CA PHE A 534 -5.90 5.19 54.60
C PHE A 534 -5.28 6.50 54.08
N LYS A 535 -4.93 7.44 54.96
CA LYS A 535 -4.19 8.66 54.64
C LYS A 535 -4.83 9.48 53.51
N GLY A 536 -6.16 9.52 53.47
CA GLY A 536 -6.94 10.26 52.48
C GLY A 536 -7.21 9.51 51.17
N LEU A 537 -6.78 8.25 51.04
CA LEU A 537 -7.21 7.40 49.93
C LEU A 537 -8.70 7.07 50.08
N ASN A 538 -9.48 7.31 49.01
CA ASN A 538 -10.88 6.91 48.97
C ASN A 538 -10.97 5.41 48.66
N VAL A 539 -11.02 4.58 49.71
CA VAL A 539 -11.05 3.13 49.59
C VAL A 539 -12.47 2.59 49.73
N THR A 540 -12.79 1.52 49.01
CA THR A 540 -14.02 0.75 49.16
C THR A 540 -13.74 -0.47 50.01
N GLU A 541 -14.51 -0.68 51.07
CA GLU A 541 -14.46 -1.89 51.89
C GLU A 541 -15.30 -3.00 51.24
N GLU A 542 -14.73 -4.20 51.14
CA GLU A 542 -15.46 -5.40 50.74
C GLU A 542 -15.14 -6.57 51.69
N LYS A 543 -16.18 -7.32 52.08
CA LYS A 543 -16.03 -8.52 52.91
C LYS A 543 -15.73 -9.73 52.04
N ILE A 544 -14.66 -10.47 52.35
CA ILE A 544 -14.24 -11.67 51.61
C ILE A 544 -14.60 -12.96 52.35
N GLY A 545 -14.73 -14.08 51.62
CA GLY A 545 -15.36 -15.32 52.08
C GLY A 545 -14.74 -15.99 53.32
N SER A 546 -13.53 -15.62 53.73
CA SER A 546 -12.86 -16.08 54.96
C SER A 546 -13.29 -15.33 56.24
N GLY A 547 -14.16 -14.33 56.13
CA GLY A 547 -14.55 -13.46 57.25
C GLY A 547 -13.69 -12.20 57.40
N SER A 548 -12.64 -12.07 56.59
CA SER A 548 -11.76 -10.89 56.51
C SER A 548 -12.37 -9.80 55.62
N TYR A 549 -11.80 -8.59 55.68
CA TYR A 549 -12.19 -7.40 54.92
C TYR A 549 -11.01 -6.96 54.05
N GLN A 550 -11.27 -6.65 52.79
CA GLN A 550 -10.30 -6.05 51.88
C GLN A 550 -10.69 -4.61 51.57
N TYR A 551 -9.68 -3.74 51.42
CA TYR A 551 -9.88 -2.33 51.13
C TYR A 551 -9.25 -2.01 49.78
N LEU A 552 -10.08 -1.57 48.85
CA LEU A 552 -9.76 -1.45 47.43
C LEU A 552 -9.73 0.02 47.01
N PHE A 553 -8.72 0.43 46.28
CA PHE A 553 -8.57 1.79 45.77
C PHE A 553 -8.64 1.83 44.24
N GLY A 554 -9.60 2.62 43.76
CA GLY A 554 -9.76 2.96 42.35
C GLY A 554 -10.15 1.80 41.44
N GLU A 555 -10.53 2.15 40.22
CA GLU A 555 -10.71 1.22 39.10
C GLU A 555 -9.95 1.79 37.91
N PHE A 556 -9.04 1.00 37.36
CA PHE A 556 -8.09 1.41 36.34
C PHE A 556 -8.26 0.52 35.11
N LYS A 557 -8.41 1.13 33.93
CA LYS A 557 -8.47 0.38 32.68
C LYS A 557 -7.05 -0.06 32.29
N GLY A 558 -6.77 -1.34 32.47
CA GLY A 558 -5.46 -1.95 32.18
C GLY A 558 -4.48 -1.97 33.36
N GLU A 559 -3.70 -3.05 33.46
CA GLU A 559 -2.81 -3.33 34.58
C GLU A 559 -1.69 -2.28 34.75
N LYS A 560 -1.25 -1.68 33.64
CA LYS A 560 -0.18 -0.67 33.63
C LYS A 560 -0.59 0.59 34.40
N ALA A 561 -1.81 1.08 34.19
CA ALA A 561 -2.33 2.25 34.90
C ALA A 561 -2.46 1.98 36.41
N ALA A 562 -2.92 0.78 36.78
CA ALA A 562 -2.97 0.37 38.19
C ALA A 562 -1.56 0.24 38.81
N LYS A 563 -0.56 -0.24 38.06
CA LYS A 563 0.83 -0.34 38.55
C LYS A 563 1.49 1.03 38.76
N GLU A 564 1.19 2.01 37.91
CA GLU A 564 1.69 3.39 38.08
C GLU A 564 1.13 4.03 39.36
N GLU A 565 -0.16 3.83 39.64
CA GLU A 565 -0.78 4.31 40.90
C GLU A 565 -0.34 3.49 42.12
N LEU A 566 -0.13 2.17 41.97
CA LEU A 566 0.38 1.32 43.04
C LEU A 566 1.73 1.85 43.57
N GLY A 567 2.62 2.29 42.69
CA GLY A 567 3.90 2.87 43.09
C GLY A 567 3.77 4.12 43.98
N LYS A 568 2.68 4.89 43.82
CA LYS A 568 2.38 6.05 44.68
C LYS A 568 1.80 5.61 46.03
N ILE A 569 0.90 4.64 46.03
CA ILE A 569 0.25 4.10 47.24
C ILE A 569 1.28 3.39 48.14
N GLN A 570 2.21 2.63 47.56
CA GLN A 570 3.29 2.00 48.31
C GLN A 570 4.18 3.04 49.01
N LYS A 571 4.51 4.15 48.32
CA LYS A 571 5.25 5.27 48.89
C LYS A 571 4.46 6.05 49.94
N LEU A 572 3.12 6.03 49.88
CA LEU A 572 2.24 6.64 50.88
C LEU A 572 2.23 5.86 52.21
N GLY A 573 2.82 4.66 52.25
CA GLY A 573 2.99 3.85 53.46
C GLY A 573 2.25 2.52 53.44
N PHE A 574 1.80 2.05 52.27
CA PHE A 574 1.19 0.73 52.09
C PHE A 574 2.08 -0.16 51.21
N PRO A 575 3.26 -0.58 51.69
CA PRO A 575 4.22 -1.33 50.88
C PRO A 575 3.69 -2.70 50.42
N GLY A 576 2.70 -3.25 51.14
CA GLY A 576 2.03 -4.51 50.80
C GLY A 576 0.87 -4.37 49.80
N ALA A 577 0.57 -3.15 49.31
CA ALA A 577 -0.48 -2.96 48.32
C ALA A 577 -0.15 -3.69 47.01
N LEU A 578 -1.16 -4.20 46.32
CA LEU A 578 -1.01 -4.97 45.09
C LEU A 578 -2.14 -4.74 44.09
N VAL A 579 -1.83 -4.90 42.81
CA VAL A 579 -2.81 -4.76 41.71
C VAL A 579 -3.62 -6.04 41.57
N MET A 580 -4.95 -5.89 41.55
CA MET A 580 -5.93 -6.97 41.42
C MET A 580 -6.77 -6.75 40.16
N SER A 581 -7.09 -7.81 39.41
CA SER A 581 -8.08 -7.71 38.33
C SER A 581 -9.49 -7.82 38.90
N VAL A 582 -10.34 -6.81 38.66
CA VAL A 582 -11.74 -6.74 39.13
C VAL A 582 -12.58 -7.91 38.63
N THR A 583 -12.23 -8.46 37.47
CA THR A 583 -12.94 -9.64 36.94
C THR A 583 -12.53 -10.92 37.67
N ARG A 584 -11.30 -10.98 38.20
CA ARG A 584 -10.69 -12.22 38.75
C ARG A 584 -10.83 -12.42 40.26
N TYR A 585 -11.15 -11.38 41.04
CA TYR A 585 -11.38 -11.54 42.49
C TYR A 585 -12.86 -11.50 42.88
N LYS A 586 -13.74 -11.05 41.96
CA LYS A 586 -15.20 -11.13 42.12
C LYS A 586 -15.75 -12.50 41.69
N GLU A 587 -14.98 -13.24 40.90
CA GLU A 587 -15.08 -14.70 40.71
C GLU A 587 -14.37 -15.43 41.86
#